data_AF-A0A382Q6Z6-F1
#
_entry.id   AF-A0A382Q6Z6-F1
#
_cell.length_a   1.000
_cell.length_b   1.000
_cell.length_c   1.000
_cell.angle_alpha   90.00
_cell.angle_beta   90.00
_cell.angle_gamma   90.00
#
_symmetry.space_group_name_H-M   'P 1'
#
loop_
_entity.id
_entity.type
_entity.pdbx_description
1 polymer ?
#
loop_
_entity_poly.entity_id
_entity_poly.type
_entity_poly.pdbx_seq_one_letter_code
_entity_poly.pdbx_strand_id
1 'polypeptide(L)'
;MEYGADYAFLGYKPGNLAVVLNLGQSLAGTFPFDAAGTPVGELAVLKGVRNLKDFSFVFDFAAGDSMEFWWIPFGQEKHRFPFAGGCTAVMAPDLYPFLQSKQLVGLLGGLAGAAEYETLIEAPGSATAGMEPQSVSHLIIILFIVLGNGVYFTTRRRGGKA
;
A
#
# COMPACT_ATOMS: atom_id res chain seq x y z
N MET A 1 19.15 -14.18 4.72
CA MET A 1 19.02 -13.47 3.43
C MET A 1 20.39 -13.01 3.00
N GLU A 2 20.81 -13.39 1.80
CA GLU A 2 22.09 -13.08 1.18
C GLU A 2 21.89 -12.09 0.02
N TYR A 3 22.74 -11.06 -0.05
CA TYR A 3 22.67 -10.03 -1.09
C TYR A 3 23.03 -10.60 -2.47
N GLY A 4 22.29 -10.23 -3.51
CA GLY A 4 22.47 -10.69 -4.88
C GLY A 4 21.89 -12.08 -5.18
N ALA A 5 21.72 -12.92 -4.15
CA ALA A 5 21.05 -14.23 -4.25
C ALA A 5 19.57 -14.18 -3.82
N ASP A 6 19.29 -13.61 -2.65
CA ASP A 6 17.92 -13.53 -2.09
C ASP A 6 17.27 -12.17 -2.32
N TYR A 7 18.06 -11.09 -2.36
CA TYR A 7 17.56 -9.72 -2.55
C TYR A 7 18.56 -8.84 -3.29
N ALA A 8 18.05 -7.83 -4.00
CA ALA A 8 18.85 -6.81 -4.68
C ALA A 8 18.22 -5.43 -4.48
N PHE A 9 19.06 -4.40 -4.38
CA PHE A 9 18.61 -3.01 -4.28
C PHE A 9 19.02 -2.22 -5.51
N LEU A 10 18.04 -1.87 -6.36
CA LEU A 10 18.29 -1.17 -7.63
C LEU A 10 18.46 0.35 -7.49
N GLY A 11 18.16 0.90 -6.30
CA GLY A 11 18.27 2.33 -6.03
C GLY A 11 17.13 3.17 -6.61
N TYR A 12 17.30 4.49 -6.56
CA TYR A 12 16.34 5.46 -7.07
C TYR A 12 16.67 5.85 -8.50
N LYS A 13 15.66 5.87 -9.38
CA LYS A 13 15.78 6.37 -10.74
C LYS A 13 14.73 7.44 -11.00
N PRO A 14 15.13 8.67 -11.39
CA PRO A 14 14.18 9.73 -11.69
C PRO A 14 13.40 9.43 -12.98
N GLY A 15 12.19 9.98 -13.08
CA GLY A 15 11.36 9.93 -14.29
C GLY A 15 10.03 9.20 -14.12
N ASN A 16 9.72 8.69 -12.93
CA ASN A 16 8.42 8.15 -12.51
C ASN A 16 7.77 7.26 -13.59
N LEU A 17 6.90 7.83 -14.46
CA LEU A 17 6.22 7.15 -15.58
C LEU A 17 7.18 6.43 -16.51
N ALA A 18 8.24 7.13 -16.90
CA ALA A 18 9.22 6.60 -17.84
C ALA A 18 9.90 5.36 -17.28
N VAL A 19 10.08 5.29 -15.96
CA VAL A 19 10.68 4.13 -15.29
C VAL A 19 9.75 2.93 -15.41
N VAL A 20 8.45 3.07 -15.10
CA VAL A 20 7.46 1.98 -15.21
C VAL A 20 7.34 1.49 -16.65
N LEU A 21 7.26 2.41 -17.62
CA LEU A 21 7.19 2.07 -19.05
C LEU A 21 8.42 1.31 -19.52
N ASN A 22 9.61 1.76 -19.13
CA ASN A 22 10.87 1.12 -19.50
C ASN A 22 11.04 -0.24 -18.82
N LEU A 23 10.64 -0.39 -17.54
CA LEU A 23 10.62 -1.68 -16.84
C LEU A 23 9.70 -2.69 -17.52
N GLY A 24 8.60 -2.22 -18.10
CA GLY A 24 7.73 -3.05 -18.94
C GLY A 24 8.42 -3.58 -20.20
N GLN A 25 9.46 -2.91 -20.69
CA GLN A 25 10.24 -3.34 -21.87
C GLN A 25 11.48 -4.15 -21.49
N SER A 26 12.31 -3.61 -20.57
CA SER A 26 13.58 -4.20 -20.16
C SER A 26 14.01 -3.70 -18.78
N LEU A 27 14.20 -4.63 -17.85
CA LEU A 27 14.77 -4.40 -16.54
C LEU A 27 16.21 -3.90 -16.66
N ALA A 28 17.07 -4.63 -17.38
CA ALA A 28 18.48 -4.28 -17.56
C ALA A 28 18.67 -2.97 -18.35
N GLY A 29 17.76 -2.64 -19.27
CA GLY A 29 17.77 -1.35 -19.97
C GLY A 29 17.38 -0.19 -19.06
N THR A 30 16.53 -0.44 -18.05
CA THR A 30 16.11 0.60 -17.10
C THR A 30 17.11 0.74 -15.95
N PHE A 31 17.55 -0.37 -15.36
CA PHE A 31 18.52 -0.44 -14.28
C PHE A 31 19.67 -1.34 -14.72
N PRO A 32 20.71 -0.80 -15.37
CA PRO A 32 21.85 -1.60 -15.80
C PRO A 32 22.72 -2.08 -14.63
N PHE A 33 22.75 -1.31 -13.54
CA PHE A 33 23.49 -1.61 -12.32
C PHE A 33 22.56 -1.49 -11.12
N ASP A 34 22.85 -2.26 -10.07
CA ASP A 34 22.27 -2.07 -8.75
C ASP A 34 22.89 -0.85 -8.03
N ALA A 35 22.42 -0.56 -6.83
CA ALA A 35 22.94 0.54 -6.02
C ALA A 35 24.40 0.33 -5.56
N ALA A 36 24.91 -0.90 -5.57
CA ALA A 36 26.29 -1.24 -5.26
C ALA A 36 27.23 -1.17 -6.50
N GLY A 37 26.68 -0.93 -7.69
CA GLY A 37 27.42 -0.89 -8.95
C GLY A 37 27.58 -2.26 -9.62
N THR A 38 26.95 -3.31 -9.09
CA THR A 38 26.94 -4.64 -9.70
C THR A 38 26.02 -4.65 -10.91
N PRO A 39 26.44 -5.16 -12.08
CA PRO A 39 25.55 -5.33 -13.22
C PRO A 39 24.35 -6.21 -12.84
N VAL A 40 23.13 -5.79 -13.17
CA VAL A 40 21.93 -6.57 -12.78
C VAL A 40 21.89 -7.98 -13.38
N GLY A 41 22.58 -8.21 -14.50
CA GLY A 41 22.69 -9.52 -15.12
C GLY A 41 23.57 -10.51 -14.35
N GLU A 42 24.40 -10.02 -13.43
CA GLU A 42 25.25 -10.85 -12.56
C GLU A 42 24.52 -11.24 -11.25
N LEU A 43 23.42 -10.57 -10.93
CA LEU A 43 22.63 -10.84 -9.73
C LEU A 43 21.79 -12.09 -9.92
N ALA A 44 22.07 -13.12 -9.12
CA ALA A 44 21.36 -14.40 -9.18
C ALA A 44 19.85 -14.24 -8.94
N VAL A 45 19.43 -13.30 -8.08
CA VAL A 45 18.02 -13.01 -7.78
C VAL A 45 17.24 -12.46 -8.98
N LEU A 46 17.91 -11.80 -9.92
CA LEU A 46 17.29 -11.24 -11.14
C LEU A 46 17.47 -12.15 -12.36
N LYS A 47 18.06 -13.34 -12.18
CA LYS A 47 18.35 -14.24 -13.29
C LYS A 47 17.05 -14.72 -13.94
N GLY A 48 16.89 -14.40 -15.23
CA GLY A 48 15.71 -14.75 -16.01
C GLY A 48 14.60 -13.69 -16.00
N VAL A 49 14.72 -12.64 -15.17
CA VAL A 49 13.80 -11.51 -15.14
C VAL A 49 14.20 -10.50 -16.22
N ARG A 50 13.39 -10.34 -17.26
CA ARG A 50 13.64 -9.40 -18.35
C ARG A 50 12.77 -8.17 -18.28
N ASN A 51 11.52 -8.30 -17.85
CA ASN A 51 10.57 -7.20 -17.75
C ASN A 51 9.53 -7.44 -16.65
N LEU A 52 8.60 -6.49 -16.46
CA LEU A 52 7.56 -6.57 -15.43
C LEU A 52 6.70 -7.85 -15.45
N LYS A 53 6.55 -8.53 -16.59
CA LYS A 53 5.75 -9.77 -16.70
C LYS A 53 6.43 -10.99 -16.07
N ASP A 54 7.74 -10.95 -15.93
CA ASP A 54 8.50 -12.09 -15.41
C ASP A 54 8.48 -12.14 -13.88
N PHE A 55 8.04 -11.05 -13.22
CA PHE A 55 7.84 -11.03 -11.78
C PHE A 55 6.55 -11.79 -11.41
N SER A 56 6.69 -12.75 -10.50
CA SER A 56 5.53 -13.48 -9.96
C SER A 56 4.63 -12.60 -9.10
N PHE A 57 5.19 -11.54 -8.50
CA PHE A 57 4.46 -10.61 -7.66
C PHE A 57 5.22 -9.29 -7.57
N VAL A 58 4.50 -8.18 -7.63
CA VAL A 58 5.03 -6.83 -7.43
C VAL A 58 4.23 -6.16 -6.32
N PHE A 59 4.95 -5.55 -5.38
CA PHE A 59 4.35 -4.81 -4.27
C PHE A 59 4.90 -3.38 -4.24
N ASP A 60 4.01 -2.38 -4.25
CA ASP A 60 4.38 -0.96 -4.15
C ASP A 60 4.02 -0.39 -2.77
N PHE A 61 4.98 0.24 -2.10
CA PHE A 61 4.75 1.02 -0.90
C PHE A 61 4.79 2.50 -1.25
N ALA A 62 3.62 3.14 -1.28
CA ALA A 62 3.50 4.49 -1.81
C ALA A 62 2.81 5.47 -0.86
N ALA A 63 3.29 6.71 -0.93
CA ALA A 63 2.57 7.89 -0.49
C ALA A 63 2.45 8.85 -1.67
N GLY A 64 1.24 9.27 -2.03
CA GLY A 64 0.97 10.11 -3.19
C GLY A 64 0.34 9.34 -4.34
N ASP A 65 0.90 9.46 -5.54
CA ASP A 65 0.15 9.24 -6.77
C ASP A 65 0.69 8.04 -7.57
N SER A 66 1.77 7.37 -7.09
CA SER A 66 2.54 6.34 -7.81
C SER A 66 1.72 5.15 -8.32
N MET A 67 0.84 4.61 -7.47
CA MET A 67 0.04 3.45 -7.81
C MET A 67 -1.03 3.79 -8.85
N GLU A 68 -1.84 4.80 -8.56
CA GLU A 68 -3.03 5.14 -9.34
C GLU A 68 -2.69 5.73 -10.72
N PHE A 69 -1.64 6.56 -10.83
CA PHE A 69 -1.32 7.26 -12.09
C PHE A 69 -0.23 6.59 -12.93
N TRP A 70 0.58 5.69 -12.37
CA TRP A 70 1.80 5.22 -13.03
C TRP A 70 1.82 3.69 -13.11
N TRP A 71 1.82 3.01 -11.95
CA TRP A 71 1.95 1.55 -11.91
C TRP A 71 0.73 0.81 -12.43
N ILE A 72 -0.48 1.23 -12.07
CA ILE A 72 -1.71 0.58 -12.52
C ILE A 72 -1.93 0.80 -14.03
N PRO A 73 -2.05 2.04 -14.54
CA PRO A 73 -2.41 2.26 -15.94
C PRO A 73 -1.32 1.86 -16.94
N PHE A 74 -0.04 2.03 -16.60
CA PHE A 74 1.06 1.80 -17.56
C PHE A 74 1.85 0.52 -17.29
N GLY A 75 1.84 0.01 -16.07
CA GLY A 75 2.43 -1.26 -15.68
C GLY A 75 1.41 -2.39 -15.73
N GLN A 76 0.56 -2.47 -14.70
CA GLN A 76 -0.33 -3.60 -14.43
C GLN A 76 -1.34 -3.82 -15.56
N GLU A 77 -1.98 -2.77 -16.07
CA GLU A 77 -3.02 -2.91 -17.09
C GLU A 77 -2.44 -3.47 -18.41
N LYS A 78 -1.21 -3.08 -18.74
CA LYS A 78 -0.50 -3.50 -19.96
C LYS A 78 0.17 -4.86 -19.82
N HIS A 79 0.75 -5.15 -18.66
CA HIS A 79 1.60 -6.32 -18.45
C HIS A 79 0.91 -7.45 -17.66
N ARG A 80 -0.21 -7.16 -16.98
CA ARG A 80 -1.06 -8.10 -16.23
C ARG A 80 -0.30 -8.94 -15.20
N PHE A 81 0.75 -8.39 -14.60
CA PHE A 81 1.45 -9.03 -13.48
C PHE A 81 0.62 -8.91 -12.19
N PRO A 82 0.74 -9.86 -11.25
CA PRO A 82 0.12 -9.74 -9.94
C PRO A 82 0.68 -8.54 -9.17
N PHE A 83 -0.18 -7.57 -8.86
CA PHE A 83 0.22 -6.29 -8.27
C PHE A 83 -0.59 -6.00 -7.00
N ALA A 84 0.09 -5.69 -5.92
CA ALA A 84 -0.51 -5.26 -4.66
C ALA A 84 0.18 -3.99 -4.15
N GLY A 85 -0.48 -3.30 -3.23
CA GLY A 85 -0.01 -2.01 -2.73
C GLY A 85 -0.09 -1.86 -1.23
N GLY A 86 0.77 -1.04 -0.65
CA GLY A 86 0.65 -0.48 0.68
C GLY A 86 0.64 1.04 0.60
N CYS A 87 -0.35 1.68 1.19
CA CYS A 87 -0.53 3.12 1.09
C CYS A 87 -0.89 3.77 2.42
N THR A 88 -0.82 5.11 2.46
CA THR A 88 -1.32 5.87 3.61
C THR A 88 -2.86 5.79 3.69
N ALA A 89 -3.42 5.97 4.88
CA ALA A 89 -4.86 5.86 5.10
C ALA A 89 -5.71 6.81 4.24
N VAL A 90 -5.16 7.97 3.86
CA VAL A 90 -5.85 8.97 3.02
C VAL A 90 -5.97 8.55 1.56
N MET A 91 -5.07 7.68 1.06
CA MET A 91 -5.09 7.18 -0.31
C MET A 91 -5.88 5.89 -0.49
N ALA A 92 -6.08 5.13 0.59
CA ALA A 92 -6.77 3.84 0.53
C ALA A 92 -8.15 3.94 -0.15
N PRO A 93 -8.97 4.98 0.09
CA PRO A 93 -10.24 5.16 -0.62
C PRO A 93 -10.11 5.24 -2.14
N ASP A 94 -9.09 5.94 -2.64
CA ASP A 94 -8.85 6.15 -4.07
C ASP A 94 -8.39 4.85 -4.76
N LEU A 95 -7.80 3.93 -4.00
CA LEU A 95 -7.32 2.64 -4.50
C LEU A 95 -8.37 1.51 -4.47
N TYR A 96 -9.48 1.67 -3.74
CA TYR A 96 -10.53 0.65 -3.67
C TYR A 96 -11.18 0.29 -5.02
N PRO A 97 -11.44 1.25 -5.95
CA PRO A 97 -11.95 0.89 -7.27
C PRO A 97 -11.02 -0.08 -8.02
N PHE A 98 -9.71 0.09 -7.90
CA PHE A 98 -8.71 -0.77 -8.53
C PHE A 98 -8.60 -2.15 -7.86
N LEU A 99 -8.84 -2.21 -6.54
CA LEU A 99 -8.96 -3.48 -5.83
C LEU A 99 -10.23 -4.25 -6.26
N GLN A 100 -11.36 -3.55 -6.40
CA GLN A 100 -12.63 -4.13 -6.84
C GLN A 100 -12.60 -4.60 -8.29
N SER A 101 -11.91 -3.86 -9.17
CA SER A 101 -11.71 -4.24 -10.58
C SER A 101 -10.68 -5.35 -10.77
N LYS A 102 -10.02 -5.80 -9.69
CA LYS A 102 -8.91 -6.78 -9.68
C LYS A 102 -7.65 -6.32 -10.42
N GLN A 103 -7.48 -5.02 -10.60
CA GLN A 103 -6.21 -4.43 -11.03
C GLN A 103 -5.18 -4.46 -9.89
N LEU A 104 -5.64 -4.38 -8.64
CA LEU A 104 -4.88 -4.74 -7.46
C LEU A 104 -5.38 -6.08 -6.91
N VAL A 105 -4.45 -6.96 -6.53
CA VAL A 105 -4.79 -8.24 -5.87
C VAL A 105 -4.85 -8.12 -4.34
N GLY A 106 -4.30 -7.04 -3.79
CA GLY A 106 -4.31 -6.75 -2.35
C GLY A 106 -3.91 -5.31 -2.08
N LEU A 107 -4.38 -4.77 -0.95
CA LEU A 107 -4.11 -3.40 -0.52
C LEU A 107 -3.94 -3.33 1.00
N LEU A 108 -2.79 -2.84 1.46
CA LEU A 108 -2.55 -2.49 2.86
C LEU A 108 -2.82 -0.98 3.04
N GLY A 109 -4.03 -0.67 3.50
CA GLY A 109 -4.49 0.71 3.70
C GLY A 109 -4.17 1.24 5.09
N GLY A 110 -3.13 2.06 5.21
CA GLY A 110 -2.75 2.75 6.44
C GLY A 110 -2.47 1.81 7.61
N LEU A 111 -2.68 2.33 8.83
CA LEU A 111 -2.42 1.58 10.07
C LEU A 111 -3.31 0.34 10.21
N ALA A 112 -4.60 0.47 9.83
CA ALA A 112 -5.55 -0.63 9.93
C ALA A 112 -5.16 -1.81 9.04
N GLY A 113 -4.85 -1.57 7.76
CA GLY A 113 -4.40 -2.63 6.85
C GLY A 113 -3.08 -3.27 7.30
N ALA A 114 -2.15 -2.48 7.85
CA ALA A 114 -0.92 -3.02 8.42
C ALA A 114 -1.19 -3.91 9.66
N ALA A 115 -2.10 -3.51 10.55
CA ALA A 115 -2.48 -4.29 11.72
C ALA A 115 -3.19 -5.59 11.37
N GLU A 116 -4.05 -5.57 10.34
CA GLU A 116 -4.69 -6.77 9.79
C GLU A 116 -3.63 -7.74 9.23
N TYR A 117 -2.63 -7.22 8.52
CA TYR A 117 -1.51 -8.02 8.02
C TYR A 117 -0.67 -8.64 9.15
N GLU A 118 -0.28 -7.86 10.16
CA GLU A 118 0.43 -8.35 11.34
C GLU A 118 -0.34 -9.46 12.06
N THR A 119 -1.67 -9.31 12.17
CA THR A 119 -2.56 -10.32 12.74
C THR A 119 -2.62 -11.57 11.87
N LEU A 120 -2.70 -11.41 10.55
CA LEU A 120 -2.76 -12.51 9.57
C LEU A 120 -1.51 -13.40 9.59
N ILE A 121 -0.33 -12.80 9.83
CA ILE A 121 0.94 -13.53 9.94
C ILE A 121 1.27 -13.98 11.37
N GLU A 122 0.33 -13.80 12.31
CA GLU A 122 0.50 -14.13 13.73
C GLU A 122 1.73 -13.45 14.39
N ALA A 123 2.10 -12.26 13.91
CA ALA A 123 3.22 -11.48 14.42
C ALA A 123 2.76 -10.05 14.77
N PRO A 124 2.10 -9.87 15.93
CA PRO A 124 1.64 -8.54 16.38
C PRO A 124 2.83 -7.59 16.51
N GLY A 125 2.72 -6.42 15.91
CA GLY A 125 3.77 -5.41 15.90
C GLY A 125 3.25 -4.03 16.28
N SER A 126 3.91 -3.02 15.74
CA SER A 126 3.57 -1.62 16.04
C SER A 126 2.23 -1.22 15.43
N ALA A 127 1.79 -1.86 14.33
CA ALA A 127 0.52 -1.54 13.73
C ALA A 127 -0.65 -2.07 14.59
N THR A 128 -0.60 -3.32 15.04
CA THR A 128 -1.58 -3.90 15.96
C THR A 128 -1.63 -3.11 17.28
N ALA A 129 -0.48 -2.75 17.84
CA ALA A 129 -0.42 -1.93 19.06
C ALA A 129 -1.03 -0.53 18.85
N GLY A 130 -0.83 0.07 17.68
CA GLY A 130 -1.40 1.38 17.33
C GLY A 130 -2.93 1.39 17.21
N MET A 131 -3.55 0.23 16.97
CA MET A 131 -5.01 0.12 16.87
C MET A 131 -5.72 0.20 18.22
N GLU A 132 -5.09 -0.20 19.33
CA GLU A 132 -5.72 -0.18 20.65
C GLU A 132 -6.08 1.26 21.12
N PRO A 133 -5.16 2.25 21.11
CA PRO A 133 -5.50 3.63 21.46
C PRO A 133 -6.53 4.25 20.50
N GLN A 134 -6.48 3.89 19.22
CA GLN A 134 -7.43 4.38 18.22
C GLN A 134 -8.84 3.88 18.54
N SER A 135 -9.01 2.59 18.82
CA SER A 135 -10.31 2.00 19.16
C SER A 135 -10.91 2.60 20.44
N VAL A 136 -10.11 2.78 21.49
CA VAL A 136 -10.57 3.42 22.75
C VAL A 136 -11.00 4.86 22.52
N SER A 137 -10.24 5.63 21.73
CA SER A 137 -10.57 7.02 21.42
C SER A 137 -11.90 7.13 20.67
N HIS A 138 -12.14 6.26 19.68
CA HIS A 138 -13.42 6.22 18.95
C HIS A 138 -14.58 5.87 19.89
N LEU A 139 -14.39 4.94 20.82
CA LEU A 139 -15.42 4.59 21.81
C LEU A 139 -15.78 5.77 22.72
N ILE A 140 -14.78 6.52 23.19
CA ILE A 140 -14.99 7.71 24.01
C ILE A 140 -15.77 8.78 23.24
N ILE A 141 -15.44 9.02 21.97
CA ILE A 141 -16.16 9.97 21.12
C ILE A 141 -17.62 9.54 20.95
N ILE A 142 -17.87 8.25 20.67
CA ILE A 142 -19.23 7.70 20.56
C ILE A 142 -20.00 7.89 21.87
N LEU A 143 -19.39 7.61 23.02
CA LEU A 143 -19.99 7.82 24.33
C LEU A 143 -20.40 9.28 24.54
N PHE A 144 -19.52 10.24 24.22
CA PHE A 144 -19.84 11.66 24.33
C PHE A 144 -20.95 12.10 23.37
N ILE A 145 -21.00 11.55 22.16
CA ILE A 145 -22.10 11.80 21.22
C ILE A 145 -23.43 11.28 21.80
N VAL A 146 -23.44 10.07 22.36
CA VAL A 146 -24.65 9.48 22.97
C VAL A 146 -25.11 10.28 24.18
N LEU A 147 -24.20 10.66 25.08
CA LEU A 147 -24.50 11.48 26.25
C LEU A 147 -25.01 12.86 25.86
N GLY A 148 -24.36 13.52 24.91
CA GLY A 148 -24.77 14.83 24.39
C GLY A 148 -26.17 14.80 23.78
N ASN A 149 -26.46 13.79 22.96
CA ASN A 149 -27.80 13.57 22.42
C ASN A 149 -28.83 13.29 23.53
N GLY A 150 -28.50 12.46 24.51
CA GLY A 150 -29.37 12.17 25.66
C GLY A 150 -29.73 13.43 26.45
N VAL A 151 -28.76 14.28 26.75
CA VAL A 151 -28.98 15.58 27.40
C VAL A 151 -29.82 16.51 26.53
N TYR A 152 -29.55 16.57 25.21
CA TYR A 152 -30.34 17.36 24.27
C TYR A 152 -31.82 16.95 24.27
N PHE A 153 -32.12 15.66 24.17
CA PHE A 153 -33.51 15.17 24.13
C PHE A 153 -34.26 15.33 25.46
N THR A 154 -33.57 15.15 26.59
CA THR A 154 -34.16 15.36 27.92
C THR A 154 -34.42 16.84 28.22
N THR A 155 -33.53 17.74 27.77
CA THR A 155 -33.71 19.20 27.92
C THR A 155 -34.79 19.73 26.98
N ARG A 156 -34.87 19.23 25.74
CA ARG A 156 -35.94 19.57 24.79
C ARG A 156 -37.33 19.17 25.29
N ARG A 157 -37.46 18.01 25.97
CA ARG A 157 -38.72 17.60 26.62
C ARG A 157 -39.12 18.49 27.80
N ARG A 158 -38.16 19.15 28.46
CA ARG A 158 -38.44 20.12 29.55
C ARG A 158 -38.79 21.51 29.03
N GLY A 159 -38.24 21.93 27.89
CA GLY A 159 -38.57 23.21 27.24
C GLY A 159 -39.86 23.21 26.39
N GLY A 160 -40.48 22.03 26.17
CA GLY A 160 -41.76 21.87 25.46
C GLY A 160 -43.00 21.88 26.35
N LYS A 161 -42.87 22.25 27.64
CA LYS A 161 -44.02 22.59 28.50
C LYS A 161 -44.20 24.11 28.46
N ALA A 162 -44.86 24.59 27.40
CA ALA A 162 -45.65 25.81 27.47
C ALA A 162 -47.03 25.47 28.02
#